data_AF-A0A257M2J7-F1
#
_entry.id   AF-A0A257M2J7-F1
#
_cell.length_a   1.000
_cell.length_b   1.000
_cell.length_c   1.000
_cell.angle_alpha   90.00
_cell.angle_beta   90.00
_cell.angle_gamma   90.00
#
_symmetry.space_group_name_H-M   'P 1'
#
loop_
_entity.id
_entity.type
_entity.pdbx_description
1 polymer ?
#
loop_
_entity_poly.entity_id
_entity_poly.type
_entity_poly.pdbx_seq_one_letter_code
_entity_poly.pdbx_strand_id
1 'polypeptide(L)'
;MVQDAGFTVQLFAHRQNPARMTFPSFVSFPSRWLAGGLLLLATSGMLRADVFSNVPEARGYNVAYELAIPLNGAFQGTTPVPYSVNNSTTAAPGGFDRVAYYLELTTATGTSWVYTSMDAFTTSVTATGLPHAVNNPVSFQQVVSNLTVFSNVSGVQTGSFDRGQIEMWHNNYSQANAVASFAASASNYDWGDTIGTTASGYGSFQIHHPGARQAVLSYNRWANSTAMNDDVGIGPFTGAVVTGATQLFFTFWATTEIYTSRK
;
A
#
# COMPACT_ATOMS: atom_id res chain seq x y z
N MET A 1 -35.73 -4.09 -1.15
CA MET A 1 -34.62 -4.45 -2.05
C MET A 1 -34.08 -3.18 -2.67
N VAL A 2 -33.01 -2.63 -2.08
CA VAL A 2 -31.72 -2.31 -2.72
C VAL A 2 -30.74 -2.34 -1.54
N GLN A 3 -29.80 -3.29 -1.57
CA GLN A 3 -28.69 -3.36 -0.62
C GLN A 3 -27.69 -2.30 -1.06
N ASP A 4 -27.46 -1.28 -0.23
CA ASP A 4 -26.37 -0.33 -0.44
C ASP A 4 -25.04 -1.07 -0.27
N ALA A 5 -24.35 -1.27 -1.39
CA ALA A 5 -23.02 -1.84 -1.45
C ALA A 5 -22.03 -0.89 -0.75
N GLY A 6 -21.33 -1.41 0.27
CA GLY A 6 -20.32 -0.65 1.01
C GLY A 6 -19.00 -0.62 0.23
N PHE A 7 -18.36 0.54 0.12
CA PHE A 7 -17.05 0.70 -0.52
C PHE A 7 -15.91 0.46 0.52
N THR A 8 -14.83 -0.27 0.18
CA THR A 8 -13.67 -0.52 1.10
C THR A 8 -12.33 -0.02 0.54
N VAL A 9 -11.72 0.98 1.18
CA VAL A 9 -10.40 1.57 0.81
C VAL A 9 -9.45 0.93 1.76
N GLN A 10 -8.40 0.35 1.23
CA GLN A 10 -7.29 -0.06 2.06
C GLN A 10 -6.31 1.09 2.11
N LEU A 11 -6.61 2.02 3.00
CA LEU A 11 -5.64 3.00 3.43
C LEU A 11 -5.68 3.18 4.91
N PHE A 12 -4.47 3.34 5.43
CA PHE A 12 -4.15 4.25 6.50
C PHE A 12 -5.14 5.36 6.68
N ALA A 13 -5.88 5.25 7.79
CA ALA A 13 -6.46 6.32 8.57
C ALA A 13 -7.90 6.11 9.09
N HIS A 14 -8.07 6.12 10.41
CA HIS A 14 -9.28 6.36 11.21
C HIS A 14 -10.16 7.62 10.94
N ARG A 15 -11.49 7.50 11.13
CA ARG A 15 -12.33 8.58 11.67
C ARG A 15 -13.24 8.05 12.79
N GLN A 16 -13.09 8.63 13.99
CA GLN A 16 -14.13 8.66 15.02
C GLN A 16 -15.23 9.60 14.53
N ASN A 17 -16.48 9.21 14.75
CA ASN A 17 -17.60 10.14 14.66
C ASN A 17 -18.17 10.39 16.06
N PRO A 18 -18.34 11.64 16.49
CA PRO A 18 -18.83 11.99 17.82
C PRO A 18 -20.36 12.05 17.81
N ALA A 19 -21.04 11.23 18.62
CA ALA A 19 -22.37 11.56 19.14
C ALA A 19 -22.80 10.65 20.30
N ARG A 20 -23.00 11.30 21.46
CA ARG A 20 -23.99 11.05 22.51
C ARG A 20 -23.96 9.72 23.30
N MET A 21 -23.52 9.83 24.55
CA MET A 21 -24.32 9.37 25.69
C MET A 21 -24.02 10.19 26.96
N THR A 22 -25.01 10.99 27.39
CA THR A 22 -25.21 11.59 28.73
C THR A 22 -25.45 10.47 29.76
N PHE A 23 -24.97 10.48 31.02
CA PHE A 23 -25.33 11.23 32.25
C PHE A 23 -24.49 10.61 33.43
N PRO A 24 -24.62 10.98 34.73
CA PRO A 24 -24.47 12.27 35.42
C PRO A 24 -23.48 12.23 36.63
N SER A 25 -23.34 13.38 37.29
CA SER A 25 -22.98 13.64 38.71
C SER A 25 -21.55 13.40 39.23
N PHE A 26 -21.02 14.51 39.74
CA PHE A 26 -19.82 14.67 40.55
C PHE A 26 -19.91 13.94 41.89
N VAL A 27 -18.80 13.32 42.30
CA VAL A 27 -18.47 13.08 43.70
C VAL A 27 -17.07 13.62 43.95
N SER A 28 -16.95 14.61 44.84
CA SER A 28 -15.65 15.13 45.28
C SER A 28 -15.09 14.29 46.42
N PHE A 29 -13.78 14.03 46.42
CA PHE A 29 -13.02 13.79 47.65
C PHE A 29 -11.67 14.52 47.59
N PRO A 30 -11.15 15.01 48.73
CA PRO A 30 -10.00 15.90 48.74
C PRO A 30 -8.65 15.17 48.89
N SER A 31 -7.59 15.96 48.66
CA SER A 31 -6.22 15.85 49.20
C SER A 31 -5.19 14.92 48.54
N ARG A 32 -4.34 15.58 47.73
CA ARG A 32 -2.87 15.70 47.90
C ARG A 32 -2.06 14.43 48.19
N TRP A 33 -1.32 13.99 47.18
CA TRP A 33 0.09 13.57 47.30
C TRP A 33 0.87 14.08 46.08
N LEU A 34 1.94 14.85 46.35
CA LEU A 34 2.97 15.20 45.37
C LEU A 34 3.89 14.00 45.20
N ALA A 35 3.87 13.39 44.02
CA ALA A 35 4.96 12.54 43.55
C ALA A 35 5.33 13.00 42.14
N GLY A 36 6.54 13.56 42.00
CA GLY A 36 7.11 13.96 40.73
C GLY A 36 7.30 12.74 39.84
N GLY A 37 6.41 12.58 38.87
CA GLY A 37 6.65 11.79 37.68
C GLY A 37 6.97 12.74 36.55
N LEU A 38 8.20 12.73 36.07
CA LEU A 38 8.50 13.24 34.73
C LEU A 38 7.77 12.31 33.75
N LEU A 39 6.52 12.66 33.45
CA LEU A 39 5.76 12.04 32.38
C LEU A 39 6.41 12.51 31.08
N LEU A 40 7.40 11.76 30.59
CA LEU A 40 7.71 11.76 29.17
C LEU A 40 6.43 11.28 28.48
N LEU A 41 5.57 12.22 28.09
CA LEU A 41 4.67 12.04 26.98
C LEU A 41 5.56 11.83 25.75
N ALA A 42 6.02 10.60 25.56
CA ALA A 42 6.31 10.12 24.23
C ALA A 42 4.97 10.20 23.50
N THR A 43 4.71 11.31 22.84
CA THR A 43 3.74 11.34 21.76
C THR A 43 4.34 10.43 20.70
N SER A 44 4.08 9.13 20.83
CA SER A 44 4.02 8.23 19.69
C SER A 44 2.84 8.74 18.86
N GLY A 45 3.01 9.89 18.20
CA GLY A 45 2.23 10.25 17.03
C GLY A 45 2.56 9.16 16.04
N MET A 46 1.76 8.09 16.09
CA MET A 46 1.91 6.93 15.23
C MET A 46 1.99 7.49 13.82
N LEU A 47 3.09 7.20 13.14
CA LEU A 47 3.43 7.68 11.81
C LEU A 47 2.37 7.20 10.83
N ARG A 48 1.23 7.89 10.78
CA ARG A 48 0.08 7.59 9.95
C ARG A 48 0.18 8.39 8.66
N ALA A 49 -0.27 7.79 7.57
CA ALA A 49 -0.31 8.46 6.28
C ALA A 49 -1.43 9.51 6.27
N ASP A 50 -1.21 10.64 5.59
CA ASP A 50 -2.11 11.80 5.63
C ASP A 50 -3.19 11.76 4.55
N VAL A 51 -3.65 10.57 4.14
CA VAL A 51 -4.55 10.46 2.99
C VAL A 51 -5.81 11.30 3.11
N PHE A 52 -6.49 11.36 4.25
CA PHE A 52 -7.77 12.08 4.32
C PHE A 52 -7.64 13.59 4.18
N SER A 53 -6.40 14.08 4.31
CA SER A 53 -6.02 15.44 3.98
C SER A 53 -5.73 15.56 2.48
N ASN A 54 -5.01 14.59 1.91
CA ASN A 54 -4.55 14.61 0.52
C ASN A 54 -5.63 14.23 -0.51
N VAL A 55 -6.57 13.35 -0.16
CA VAL A 55 -7.53 12.72 -1.08
C VAL A 55 -8.93 12.71 -0.47
N PRO A 56 -9.83 13.61 -0.90
CA PRO A 56 -11.21 13.63 -0.41
C PRO A 56 -11.99 12.33 -0.64
N GLU A 57 -11.75 11.63 -1.77
CA GLU A 57 -12.38 10.35 -2.09
C GLU A 57 -12.16 9.31 -0.98
N ALA A 58 -10.98 9.30 -0.33
CA ALA A 58 -10.65 8.30 0.69
C ALA A 58 -11.63 8.27 1.88
N ARG A 59 -12.37 9.36 2.13
CA ARG A 59 -13.40 9.43 3.19
C ARG A 59 -14.58 8.48 2.96
N GLY A 60 -14.79 8.02 1.72
CA GLY A 60 -15.89 7.13 1.34
C GLY A 60 -15.68 5.67 1.71
N TYR A 61 -14.66 5.34 2.51
CA TYR A 61 -14.16 4.00 2.56
C TYR A 61 -13.50 3.62 3.91
N ASN A 62 -13.42 2.32 4.21
CA ASN A 62 -12.95 1.78 5.50
C ASN A 62 -11.54 1.17 5.46
N VAL A 63 -10.66 1.62 6.36
CA VAL A 63 -9.29 1.10 6.54
C VAL A 63 -9.27 -0.39 6.85
N ALA A 64 -8.61 -1.17 6.00
CA ALA A 64 -8.29 -2.56 6.28
C ALA A 64 -6.88 -2.76 6.82
N TYR A 65 -5.87 -2.07 6.25
CA TYR A 65 -4.47 -2.28 6.56
C TYR A 65 -3.69 -0.98 6.69
N GLU A 66 -2.72 -0.97 7.61
CA GLU A 66 -1.66 0.03 7.71
C GLU A 66 -0.31 -0.66 7.91
N LEU A 67 0.64 -0.46 7.00
CA LEU A 67 2.02 -0.95 7.08
C LEU A 67 3.04 0.20 7.05
N ALA A 68 3.78 0.39 8.14
CA ALA A 68 5.01 1.17 8.05
C ALA A 68 6.06 0.32 7.31
N ILE A 69 6.38 0.67 6.07
CA ILE A 69 7.29 -0.13 5.23
C ILE A 69 8.70 -0.03 5.84
N PRO A 70 9.32 -1.16 6.25
CA PRO A 70 10.67 -1.17 6.79
C PRO A 70 11.71 -0.89 5.70
N LEU A 71 12.99 -0.75 6.10
CA LEU A 71 14.08 -0.76 5.12
C LEU A 71 14.16 -2.12 4.41
N ASN A 72 14.02 -3.19 5.17
CA ASN A 72 14.06 -4.58 4.73
C ASN A 72 12.89 -5.32 5.38
N GLY A 73 11.94 -5.77 4.58
CA GLY A 73 10.77 -6.52 5.03
C GLY A 73 11.16 -7.89 5.53
N ALA A 74 11.85 -8.67 4.69
CA ALA A 74 12.16 -10.08 4.95
C ALA A 74 10.94 -10.89 5.46
N PHE A 75 9.73 -10.59 4.95
CA PHE A 75 8.48 -11.27 5.31
C PHE A 75 8.36 -12.63 4.59
N GLN A 76 9.29 -13.53 4.91
CA GLN A 76 9.40 -14.85 4.29
C GLN A 76 8.95 -15.97 5.23
N GLY A 77 8.51 -17.10 4.66
CA GLY A 77 8.16 -18.28 5.43
C GLY A 77 7.03 -17.98 6.42
N THR A 78 7.31 -18.05 7.72
CA THR A 78 6.34 -17.79 8.78
C THR A 78 6.43 -16.39 9.38
N THR A 79 7.31 -15.51 8.86
CA THR A 79 7.44 -14.12 9.34
C THR A 79 6.30 -13.27 8.79
N PRO A 80 5.28 -12.93 9.59
CA PRO A 80 4.10 -12.24 9.06
C PRO A 80 4.42 -10.80 8.67
N VAL A 81 3.60 -10.24 7.79
CA VAL A 81 3.63 -8.80 7.48
C VAL A 81 3.19 -8.01 8.74
N PRO A 82 4.02 -7.09 9.27
CA PRO A 82 3.80 -6.42 10.53
C PRO A 82 2.88 -5.20 10.36
N TYR A 83 1.62 -5.43 10.04
CA TYR A 83 0.64 -4.35 9.95
C TYR A 83 0.45 -3.67 11.31
N SER A 84 0.58 -2.35 11.33
CA SER A 84 0.22 -1.48 12.47
C SER A 84 -1.29 -1.36 12.67
N VAL A 85 -2.08 -1.58 11.62
CA VAL A 85 -3.54 -1.76 11.68
C VAL A 85 -3.91 -2.94 10.80
N ASN A 86 -4.72 -3.86 11.34
CA ASN A 86 -5.30 -4.96 10.59
C ASN A 86 -6.77 -5.13 10.98
N ASN A 87 -7.64 -4.55 10.17
CA ASN A 87 -9.10 -4.63 10.29
C ASN A 87 -9.69 -5.55 9.22
N SER A 88 -8.93 -6.50 8.68
CA SER A 88 -9.39 -7.29 7.53
C SER A 88 -10.66 -8.10 7.80
N THR A 89 -10.94 -8.39 9.08
CA THR A 89 -12.15 -9.08 9.53
C THR A 89 -13.36 -8.16 9.73
N THR A 90 -13.16 -6.84 9.77
CA THR A 90 -14.18 -5.85 10.17
C THR A 90 -14.37 -4.69 9.20
N ALA A 91 -13.45 -4.46 8.25
CA ALA A 91 -13.50 -3.30 7.37
C ALA A 91 -14.67 -3.32 6.35
N ALA A 92 -15.17 -4.50 6.00
CA ALA A 92 -16.20 -4.67 4.96
C ALA A 92 -17.24 -5.75 5.32
N PRO A 93 -18.01 -5.61 6.41
CA PRO A 93 -18.94 -6.66 6.87
C PRO A 93 -20.08 -6.92 5.87
N GLY A 94 -20.37 -5.97 4.98
CA GLY A 94 -21.35 -6.09 3.89
C GLY A 94 -20.73 -6.41 2.52
N GLY A 95 -19.43 -6.73 2.47
CA GLY A 95 -18.68 -6.82 1.21
C GLY A 95 -18.19 -5.47 0.70
N PHE A 96 -17.53 -5.50 -0.46
CA PHE A 96 -17.01 -4.32 -1.14
C PHE A 96 -16.92 -4.50 -2.65
N ASP A 97 -17.05 -3.40 -3.37
CA ASP A 97 -17.05 -3.30 -4.83
C ASP A 97 -15.89 -2.43 -5.37
N ARG A 98 -15.19 -1.73 -4.47
CA ARG A 98 -14.02 -0.90 -4.76
C ARG A 98 -12.91 -1.22 -3.78
N VAL A 99 -11.67 -1.11 -4.24
CA VAL A 99 -10.44 -1.20 -3.44
C VAL A 99 -9.55 -0.01 -3.77
N ALA A 100 -8.76 0.44 -2.79
CA ALA A 100 -7.80 1.51 -2.99
C ALA A 100 -6.52 1.27 -2.21
N TYR A 101 -5.44 1.89 -2.67
CA TYR A 101 -4.11 1.86 -2.09
C TYR A 101 -3.50 3.26 -2.09
N TYR A 102 -2.65 3.52 -1.11
CA TYR A 102 -1.87 4.75 -1.03
C TYR A 102 -0.50 4.46 -0.49
N LEU A 103 0.42 5.26 -1.00
CA LEU A 103 1.82 5.22 -0.64
C LEU A 103 2.29 6.66 -0.44
N GLU A 104 2.94 6.90 0.68
CA GLU A 104 3.53 8.15 1.10
C GLU A 104 5.00 7.92 1.46
N LEU A 105 5.86 8.61 0.71
CA LEU A 105 7.30 8.49 0.78
C LEU A 105 7.89 9.85 1.14
N THR A 106 8.51 9.93 2.31
CA THR A 106 9.15 11.17 2.78
C THR A 106 10.65 11.03 2.70
N THR A 107 11.30 12.06 2.16
CA THR A 107 12.76 12.26 2.22
C THR A 107 13.07 13.44 3.13
N ALA A 108 14.35 13.80 3.27
CA ALA A 108 14.74 15.02 3.98
C ALA A 108 14.19 16.32 3.34
N THR A 109 13.82 16.29 2.05
CA THR A 109 13.44 17.49 1.28
C THR A 109 11.94 17.61 1.02
N GLY A 110 11.16 16.57 1.27
CA GLY A 110 9.72 16.62 1.08
C GLY A 110 9.04 15.25 1.05
N THR A 111 7.72 15.28 0.91
CA THR A 111 6.84 14.11 0.88
C THR A 111 6.21 13.96 -0.49
N SER A 112 6.35 12.77 -1.07
CA SER A 112 5.66 12.33 -2.29
C SER A 112 4.56 11.35 -1.92
N TRP A 113 3.40 11.44 -2.56
CA TRP A 113 2.31 10.50 -2.32
C TRP A 113 1.53 10.16 -3.58
N VAL A 114 0.93 8.99 -3.58
CA VAL A 114 -0.02 8.53 -4.60
C VAL A 114 -1.16 7.78 -3.94
N TYR A 115 -2.35 7.99 -4.45
CA TYR A 115 -3.55 7.22 -4.17
C TYR A 115 -4.03 6.61 -5.47
N THR A 116 -4.44 5.36 -5.42
CA THR A 116 -5.09 4.70 -6.54
C THR A 116 -6.27 3.89 -6.06
N SER A 117 -7.41 3.96 -6.76
CA SER A 117 -8.61 3.17 -6.48
C SER A 117 -9.15 2.52 -7.74
N MET A 118 -9.75 1.34 -7.64
CA MET A 118 -10.24 0.54 -8.76
C MET A 118 -11.41 -0.33 -8.30
N ASP A 119 -12.11 -0.96 -9.25
CA ASP A 119 -13.11 -1.97 -8.90
C ASP A 119 -12.46 -3.14 -8.15
N ALA A 120 -13.23 -3.74 -7.23
CA ALA A 120 -12.76 -4.86 -6.42
C ALA A 120 -12.39 -6.05 -7.30
N PHE A 121 -11.13 -6.45 -7.23
CA PHE A 121 -10.59 -7.60 -7.95
C PHE A 121 -10.65 -8.92 -7.15
N THR A 122 -11.25 -8.85 -5.95
CA THR A 122 -11.48 -9.95 -5.01
C THR A 122 -12.63 -9.56 -4.08
N THR A 123 -13.27 -10.55 -3.46
CA THR A 123 -14.31 -10.35 -2.43
C THR A 123 -13.77 -10.49 -1.02
N SER A 124 -12.49 -10.84 -0.86
CA SER A 124 -11.83 -11.02 0.44
C SER A 124 -11.00 -9.81 0.80
N VAL A 125 -11.35 -9.13 1.90
CA VAL A 125 -10.55 -8.02 2.45
C VAL A 125 -9.16 -8.48 2.86
N THR A 126 -8.99 -9.76 3.24
CA THR A 126 -7.67 -10.31 3.54
C THR A 126 -6.79 -10.40 2.30
N ALA A 127 -7.38 -10.77 1.15
CA ALA A 127 -6.65 -11.00 -0.10
C ALA A 127 -6.04 -9.72 -0.70
N THR A 128 -6.55 -8.55 -0.34
CA THR A 128 -6.07 -7.25 -0.86
C THR A 128 -4.86 -6.70 -0.09
N GLY A 129 -4.49 -7.32 1.04
CA GLY A 129 -3.24 -7.01 1.73
C GLY A 129 -2.00 -7.47 0.95
N LEU A 130 -0.82 -7.15 1.46
CA LEU A 130 0.46 -7.60 0.91
C LEU A 130 0.49 -9.14 0.78
N PRO A 131 0.80 -9.70 -0.40
CA PRO A 131 0.95 -11.13 -0.60
C PRO A 131 2.03 -11.73 0.31
N HIS A 132 1.76 -12.92 0.83
CA HIS A 132 2.65 -13.62 1.74
C HIS A 132 2.41 -15.13 1.69
N ALA A 133 3.47 -15.93 1.65
CA ALA A 133 3.38 -17.38 1.40
C ALA A 133 2.50 -18.16 2.39
N VAL A 134 2.38 -17.69 3.64
CA VAL A 134 1.54 -18.33 4.68
C VAL A 134 0.30 -17.51 5.01
N ASN A 135 0.47 -16.26 5.46
CA ASN A 135 -0.63 -15.42 5.95
C ASN A 135 -1.57 -14.85 4.87
N ASN A 136 -1.14 -14.74 3.60
CA ASN A 136 -1.96 -14.22 2.50
C ASN A 136 -1.47 -14.79 1.15
N PRO A 137 -1.69 -16.09 0.86
CA PRO A 137 -1.08 -16.81 -0.26
C PRO A 137 -1.83 -16.53 -1.57
N VAL A 138 -1.83 -15.26 -1.99
CA VAL A 138 -2.51 -14.78 -3.19
C VAL A 138 -1.51 -14.46 -4.31
N SER A 139 -2.00 -14.56 -5.54
CA SER A 139 -1.30 -14.06 -6.72
C SER A 139 -2.33 -13.43 -7.65
N PHE A 140 -2.18 -12.14 -7.94
CA PHE A 140 -3.01 -11.41 -8.87
C PHE A 140 -2.15 -10.86 -10.00
N GLN A 141 -2.49 -11.25 -11.22
CA GLN A 141 -1.98 -10.65 -12.45
C GLN A 141 -3.16 -10.44 -13.37
N GLN A 142 -3.73 -9.24 -13.36
CA GLN A 142 -4.96 -8.96 -14.13
C GLN A 142 -5.21 -7.47 -14.37
N VAL A 143 -6.05 -7.22 -15.36
CA VAL A 143 -6.64 -5.91 -15.62
C VAL A 143 -7.65 -5.60 -14.53
N VAL A 144 -7.62 -4.36 -14.02
CA VAL A 144 -8.65 -3.81 -13.12
C VAL A 144 -9.39 -2.68 -13.81
N SER A 145 -10.67 -2.53 -13.53
CA SER A 145 -11.53 -1.51 -14.14
C SER A 145 -11.63 -0.25 -13.29
N ASN A 146 -11.98 0.88 -13.92
CA ASN A 146 -12.29 2.14 -13.26
C ASN A 146 -11.17 2.65 -12.34
N LEU A 147 -9.94 2.68 -12.85
CA LEU A 147 -8.77 3.17 -12.15
C LEU A 147 -8.86 4.68 -11.92
N THR A 148 -8.83 5.13 -10.67
CA THR A 148 -8.67 6.55 -10.31
C THR A 148 -7.30 6.73 -9.67
N VAL A 149 -6.57 7.78 -10.05
CA VAL A 149 -5.24 8.11 -9.53
C VAL A 149 -5.18 9.57 -9.07
N PHE A 150 -4.73 9.80 -7.83
CA PHE A 150 -4.33 11.11 -7.33
C PHE A 150 -2.88 11.07 -6.88
N SER A 151 -2.10 12.12 -7.13
CA SER A 151 -0.70 12.20 -6.70
C SER A 151 -0.23 13.65 -6.69
N ASN A 152 0.81 13.94 -5.90
CA ASN A 152 1.59 15.18 -6.00
C ASN A 152 2.89 15.03 -6.82
N VAL A 153 3.15 13.85 -7.40
CA VAL A 153 4.35 13.56 -8.19
C VAL A 153 4.10 13.92 -9.66
N SER A 154 4.92 14.81 -10.23
CA SER A 154 4.73 15.37 -11.59
C SER A 154 4.81 14.34 -12.73
N GLY A 155 5.41 13.18 -12.49
CA GLY A 155 5.50 12.07 -13.45
C GLY A 155 4.34 11.08 -13.40
N VAL A 156 3.41 11.23 -12.45
CA VAL A 156 2.24 10.35 -12.32
C VAL A 156 1.05 11.00 -13.02
N GLN A 157 0.54 10.36 -14.07
CA GLN A 157 -0.72 10.80 -14.67
C GLN A 157 -1.88 10.58 -13.69
N THR A 158 -2.52 11.66 -13.25
CA THR A 158 -3.69 11.67 -12.37
C THR A 158 -4.99 11.74 -13.16
N GLY A 159 -6.09 11.30 -12.55
CA GLY A 159 -7.42 11.30 -13.17
C GLY A 159 -8.13 9.95 -13.04
N SER A 160 -9.19 9.78 -13.82
CA SER A 160 -9.94 8.53 -13.93
C SER A 160 -9.70 7.88 -15.29
N PHE A 161 -9.52 6.57 -15.29
CA PHE A 161 -9.16 5.77 -16.44
C PHE A 161 -9.98 4.47 -16.45
N ASP A 162 -10.36 4.01 -17.64
CA ASP A 162 -11.18 2.81 -17.77
C ASP A 162 -10.50 1.55 -17.21
N ARG A 163 -9.16 1.54 -17.17
CA ARG A 163 -8.38 0.38 -16.73
C ARG A 163 -7.04 0.71 -16.07
N GLY A 164 -6.64 -0.19 -15.17
CA GLY A 164 -5.28 -0.39 -14.69
C GLY A 164 -4.83 -1.84 -14.88
N GLN A 165 -3.62 -2.14 -14.41
CA GLN A 165 -3.10 -3.51 -14.34
C GLN A 165 -2.44 -3.69 -12.96
N ILE A 166 -2.70 -4.83 -12.33
CA ILE A 166 -2.08 -5.18 -11.04
C ILE A 166 -1.19 -6.40 -11.19
N GLU A 167 -0.09 -6.38 -10.44
CA GLU A 167 0.85 -7.49 -10.28
C GLU A 167 1.18 -7.61 -8.80
N MET A 168 0.59 -8.62 -8.16
CA MET A 168 0.63 -8.82 -6.73
C MET A 168 0.92 -10.27 -6.41
N TRP A 169 2.13 -10.60 -5.98
CA TRP A 169 2.54 -11.95 -5.56
C TRP A 169 3.72 -11.94 -4.61
N HIS A 170 3.99 -13.06 -3.95
CA HIS A 170 5.17 -13.24 -3.09
C HIS A 170 6.31 -14.03 -3.78
N ASN A 171 6.22 -14.25 -5.09
CA ASN A 171 7.14 -15.11 -5.84
C ASN A 171 8.31 -14.31 -6.47
N ASN A 172 9.32 -15.03 -6.95
CA ASN A 172 10.23 -14.49 -7.97
C ASN A 172 9.47 -14.25 -9.29
N TYR A 173 10.00 -13.41 -10.18
CA TYR A 173 9.41 -13.14 -11.49
C TYR A 173 10.48 -12.73 -12.52
N SER A 174 10.11 -12.71 -13.80
CA SER A 174 10.99 -12.40 -14.94
C SER A 174 10.24 -11.61 -16.02
N GLN A 175 10.97 -10.92 -16.89
CA GLN A 175 10.43 -9.89 -17.80
C GLN A 175 9.50 -10.38 -18.92
N ALA A 176 9.32 -11.69 -19.11
CA ALA A 176 8.53 -12.18 -20.24
C ALA A 176 7.05 -11.80 -20.06
N ASN A 177 6.41 -11.27 -21.11
CA ASN A 177 4.98 -10.93 -21.11
C ASN A 177 4.09 -12.18 -21.31
N ALA A 178 4.08 -13.10 -20.34
CA ALA A 178 3.44 -14.41 -20.49
C ALA A 178 1.91 -14.34 -20.63
N VAL A 179 1.28 -13.31 -20.08
CA VAL A 179 -0.18 -13.13 -20.13
C VAL A 179 -0.63 -12.16 -21.23
N ALA A 180 0.28 -11.72 -22.10
CA ALA A 180 0.02 -10.75 -23.17
C ALA A 180 -0.66 -9.46 -22.66
N SER A 181 -0.20 -8.95 -21.51
CA SER A 181 -0.64 -7.69 -20.93
C SER A 181 -0.51 -6.55 -21.94
N PHE A 182 -1.56 -5.73 -22.04
CA PHE A 182 -1.59 -4.60 -22.97
C PHE A 182 -0.44 -3.63 -22.68
N ALA A 183 0.32 -3.26 -23.73
CA ALA A 183 1.43 -2.30 -23.68
C ALA A 183 2.64 -2.70 -22.80
N ALA A 184 2.65 -3.91 -22.23
CA ALA A 184 3.75 -4.47 -21.47
C ALA A 184 4.93 -4.90 -22.38
N SER A 185 6.11 -4.94 -21.78
CA SER A 185 7.37 -5.33 -22.39
C SER A 185 7.61 -6.83 -22.20
N ALA A 186 8.33 -7.45 -23.14
CA ALA A 186 8.84 -8.81 -22.98
C ALA A 186 10.32 -8.85 -22.59
N SER A 187 10.94 -7.68 -22.41
CA SER A 187 12.38 -7.53 -22.14
C SER A 187 12.70 -6.63 -20.95
N ASN A 188 11.70 -5.95 -20.39
CA ASN A 188 11.83 -5.09 -19.21
C ASN A 188 10.85 -5.57 -18.16
N TYR A 189 11.17 -5.34 -16.88
CA TYR A 189 10.25 -5.62 -15.79
C TYR A 189 9.12 -4.58 -15.80
N ASP A 190 7.89 -5.02 -16.04
CA ASP A 190 6.69 -4.18 -16.03
C ASP A 190 5.43 -5.01 -15.80
N TRP A 191 4.26 -4.49 -16.12
CA TRP A 191 2.95 -5.07 -15.80
C TRP A 191 2.52 -6.27 -16.66
N GLY A 192 3.49 -6.96 -17.25
CA GLY A 192 3.31 -8.24 -17.94
C GLY A 192 4.21 -9.35 -17.41
N ASP A 193 4.96 -9.12 -16.33
CA ASP A 193 6.01 -10.02 -15.88
C ASP A 193 5.53 -11.46 -15.62
N THR A 194 6.38 -12.43 -15.95
CA THR A 194 6.07 -13.84 -15.69
C THR A 194 6.36 -14.19 -14.24
N ILE A 195 5.31 -14.53 -13.48
CA ILE A 195 5.44 -15.09 -12.13
C ILE A 195 6.19 -16.43 -12.16
N GLY A 196 7.20 -16.54 -11.30
CA GLY A 196 7.99 -17.76 -11.10
C GLY A 196 7.38 -18.69 -10.05
N THR A 197 7.89 -19.92 -9.97
CA THR A 197 7.37 -20.95 -9.03
C THR A 197 7.94 -20.86 -7.63
N THR A 198 9.04 -20.13 -7.41
CA THR A 198 9.65 -19.94 -6.10
C THR A 198 8.79 -19.02 -5.22
N ALA A 199 8.07 -19.61 -4.26
CA ALA A 199 7.37 -18.89 -3.19
C ALA A 199 8.35 -18.23 -2.20
N SER A 200 7.91 -17.19 -1.48
CA SER A 200 8.80 -16.34 -0.66
C SER A 200 10.06 -15.91 -1.44
N GLY A 201 9.84 -15.46 -2.67
CA GLY A 201 10.88 -14.98 -3.58
C GLY A 201 11.04 -13.47 -3.46
N TYR A 202 11.17 -12.78 -4.59
CA TYR A 202 11.29 -11.33 -4.64
C TYR A 202 10.02 -10.65 -4.10
N GLY A 203 8.85 -11.03 -4.60
CA GLY A 203 7.59 -10.36 -4.28
C GLY A 203 7.38 -9.10 -5.12
N SER A 204 6.14 -8.92 -5.57
CA SER A 204 5.69 -7.77 -6.34
C SER A 204 4.37 -7.28 -5.78
N PHE A 205 4.26 -5.98 -5.51
CA PHE A 205 3.01 -5.30 -5.18
C PHE A 205 2.95 -4.02 -6.00
N GLN A 206 2.43 -4.15 -7.21
CA GLN A 206 2.51 -3.10 -8.21
C GLN A 206 1.15 -2.83 -8.83
N ILE A 207 0.92 -1.55 -9.08
CA ILE A 207 -0.27 -1.03 -9.75
C ILE A 207 0.21 -0.12 -10.86
N HIS A 208 -0.32 -0.34 -12.05
CA HIS A 208 0.11 0.32 -13.27
C HIS A 208 -1.05 1.00 -13.98
N HIS A 209 -0.71 2.03 -14.76
CA HIS A 209 -1.58 2.60 -15.77
C HIS A 209 -0.97 2.32 -17.15
N PRO A 210 -1.32 1.18 -17.78
CA PRO A 210 -0.76 0.79 -19.08
C PRO A 210 -1.03 1.79 -20.21
N GLY A 211 -2.15 2.53 -20.15
CA GLY A 211 -2.49 3.55 -21.14
C GLY A 211 -1.48 4.69 -21.19
N ALA A 212 -0.91 5.06 -20.04
CA ALA A 212 0.17 6.03 -19.91
C ALA A 212 1.56 5.38 -19.91
N ARG A 213 1.64 4.04 -20.05
CA ARG A 213 2.88 3.26 -19.94
C ARG A 213 3.66 3.58 -18.67
N GLN A 214 2.97 3.64 -17.53
CA GLN A 214 3.57 4.01 -16.24
C GLN A 214 3.23 3.01 -15.13
N ALA A 215 4.19 2.75 -14.24
CA ALA A 215 3.86 2.35 -12.88
C ALA A 215 3.23 3.53 -12.13
N VAL A 216 2.30 3.22 -11.23
CA VAL A 216 1.66 4.21 -10.35
C VAL A 216 2.23 4.07 -8.94
N LEU A 217 2.26 2.83 -8.43
CA LEU A 217 2.74 2.46 -7.10
C LEU A 217 3.50 1.15 -7.21
N SER A 218 4.62 1.02 -6.49
CA SER A 218 5.33 -0.24 -6.36
C SER A 218 5.96 -0.41 -4.97
N TYR A 219 5.80 -1.60 -4.40
CA TYR A 219 6.60 -2.10 -3.30
C TYR A 219 6.99 -3.55 -3.63
N ASN A 220 8.28 -3.85 -3.73
CA ASN A 220 8.80 -5.16 -4.14
C ASN A 220 9.90 -5.62 -3.19
N ARG A 221 10.39 -6.85 -3.39
CA ARG A 221 11.57 -7.42 -2.72
C ARG A 221 11.41 -7.82 -1.24
N TRP A 222 10.28 -7.46 -0.62
CA TRP A 222 10.02 -7.72 0.79
C TRP A 222 10.01 -9.20 1.19
N ALA A 223 9.78 -10.12 0.24
CA ALA A 223 9.54 -11.53 0.54
C ALA A 223 10.82 -12.38 0.64
N ASN A 224 12.01 -11.77 0.57
CA ASN A 224 13.32 -12.44 0.62
C ASN A 224 14.24 -11.86 1.72
N SER A 225 14.74 -12.71 2.63
CA SER A 225 15.59 -12.33 3.77
C SER A 225 17.04 -11.99 3.43
N THR A 226 17.48 -12.19 2.18
CA THR A 226 18.86 -11.93 1.76
C THR A 226 19.05 -10.54 1.17
N ALA A 227 17.97 -9.78 0.97
CA ALA A 227 18.04 -8.39 0.55
C ALA A 227 18.57 -7.51 1.68
N MET A 228 19.37 -6.49 1.35
CA MET A 228 19.74 -5.45 2.32
C MET A 228 18.61 -4.43 2.50
N ASN A 229 17.93 -4.08 1.40
CA ASN A 229 16.83 -3.12 1.34
C ASN A 229 15.79 -3.58 0.30
N ASP A 230 14.55 -3.18 0.52
CA ASP A 230 13.42 -3.38 -0.40
C ASP A 230 13.34 -2.29 -1.47
N ASP A 231 12.44 -2.49 -2.43
CA ASP A 231 12.20 -1.57 -3.53
C ASP A 231 10.85 -0.88 -3.34
N VAL A 232 10.83 0.45 -3.27
CA VAL A 232 9.59 1.22 -3.15
C VAL A 232 9.62 2.47 -4.01
N GLY A 233 8.48 2.81 -4.61
CA GLY A 233 8.36 4.08 -5.29
C GLY A 233 7.02 4.38 -5.95
N ILE A 234 6.95 5.60 -6.47
CA ILE A 234 5.74 6.24 -7.01
C ILE A 234 6.04 6.72 -8.43
N GLY A 235 5.17 6.33 -9.37
CA GLY A 235 5.29 6.76 -10.76
C GLY A 235 6.37 6.05 -11.57
N PRO A 236 6.63 6.52 -12.81
CA PRO A 236 7.72 6.02 -13.63
C PRO A 236 9.06 6.32 -12.97
N PHE A 237 10.00 5.36 -13.00
CA PHE A 237 11.37 5.61 -12.58
C PHE A 237 12.04 6.58 -13.55
N THR A 238 12.43 7.76 -13.05
CA THR A 238 13.10 8.83 -13.82
C THR A 238 14.58 9.00 -13.44
N GLY A 239 15.10 8.14 -12.56
CA GLY A 239 16.48 8.22 -12.07
C GLY A 239 17.53 7.76 -13.08
N ALA A 240 18.74 8.33 -12.98
CA ALA A 240 19.91 7.81 -13.67
C ALA A 240 20.35 6.49 -13.02
N VAL A 241 20.64 5.50 -13.85
CA VAL A 241 21.17 4.18 -13.50
C VAL A 241 22.31 4.32 -12.47
N VAL A 242 22.15 3.76 -11.26
CA VAL A 242 23.30 3.47 -10.41
C VAL A 242 24.01 2.30 -11.09
N THR A 243 25.20 2.60 -11.61
CA THR A 243 26.07 1.78 -12.47
C THR A 243 25.91 0.26 -12.35
N GLY A 244 25.61 -0.40 -13.47
CA GLY A 244 25.80 -1.85 -13.67
C GLY A 244 24.53 -2.67 -13.83
N ALA A 245 23.37 -2.15 -13.43
CA ALA A 245 22.09 -2.81 -13.69
C ALA A 245 21.37 -2.11 -14.86
N THR A 246 21.30 -2.76 -16.01
CA THR A 246 20.30 -2.43 -17.03
C THR A 246 18.92 -2.86 -16.51
N GLN A 247 18.35 -2.09 -15.59
CA GLN A 247 16.93 -2.20 -15.27
C GLN A 247 16.23 -0.95 -15.80
N LEU A 248 15.65 -1.13 -16.99
CA LEU A 248 14.81 -0.15 -17.66
C LEU A 248 13.41 -0.20 -17.03
N PHE A 249 13.02 0.94 -16.47
CA PHE A 249 11.68 1.40 -16.11
C PHE A 249 10.84 0.48 -15.18
N PHE A 250 10.32 1.06 -14.09
CA PHE A 250 9.24 0.55 -13.21
C PHE A 250 9.61 -0.39 -12.04
N THR A 251 10.81 -0.97 -11.98
CA THR A 251 11.32 -1.61 -10.76
C THR A 251 12.40 -0.75 -10.12
N PHE A 252 12.15 -0.33 -8.88
CA PHE A 252 13.13 0.37 -8.05
C PHE A 252 14.19 -0.62 -7.58
N TRP A 253 15.42 -0.18 -7.29
CA TRP A 253 16.45 -1.03 -6.68
C TRP A 253 16.87 -0.45 -5.33
N ALA A 254 16.60 -1.19 -4.25
CA ALA A 254 17.01 -0.89 -2.89
C ALA A 254 16.60 0.52 -2.40
N THR A 255 15.53 1.09 -2.94
CA THR A 255 15.18 2.51 -2.73
C THR A 255 14.57 2.83 -1.39
N THR A 256 14.21 1.83 -0.56
CA THR A 256 13.68 2.13 0.78
C THR A 256 14.63 2.98 1.62
N GLU A 257 15.94 2.85 1.45
CA GLU A 257 16.95 3.64 2.18
C GLU A 257 16.95 5.14 1.87
N ILE A 258 16.40 5.53 0.72
CA ILE A 258 16.31 6.94 0.30
C ILE A 258 15.33 7.70 1.19
N TYR A 259 14.32 7.01 1.70
CA TYR A 259 13.21 7.61 2.43
C TYR A 259 13.48 7.61 3.94
N THR A 260 13.07 8.66 4.63
CA THR A 260 13.06 8.71 6.09
C THR A 260 11.76 8.12 6.66
N SER A 261 10.69 8.12 5.87
CA SER A 261 9.40 7.48 6.18
C SER A 261 8.78 6.87 4.91
N ARG A 262 8.17 5.69 5.06
CA ARG A 262 7.47 4.94 4.01
C ARG A 262 6.19 4.36 4.61
N LYS A 263 5.04 4.76 4.09
CA LYS A 263 3.73 4.36 4.60
C LYS A 263 2.81 4.09 3.43
#